data_AF-A0A6B3F0G9-F1
#
_entry.id   AF-A0A6B3F0G9-F1
#
_cell.length_a   1.000
_cell.length_b   1.000
_cell.length_c   1.000
_cell.angle_alpha   90.00
_cell.angle_beta   90.00
_cell.angle_gamma   90.00
#
_symmetry.space_group_name_H-M   'P 1'
#
loop_
_entity.id
_entity.type
_entity.pdbx_description
1 polymer ?
#
loop_
_entity_poly.entity_id
_entity_poly.type
_entity_poly.pdbx_seq_one_letter_code
_entity_poly.pdbx_strand_id
1 'polypeptide(L)' 'MPPPQRIGRYLVQRRLGSGAFAVVWLAQDERLQAPVAVKVLADNWAGRLDIRERFLSEARLLRQAGSGGV' A
#
# COMPACT_ATOMS: atom_id res chain seq x y z
N MET A 1 1.66 -18.77 -1.00
CA MET A 1 2.82 -17.93 -0.63
C MET A 1 2.62 -17.44 0.79
N PRO A 2 3.57 -17.64 1.71
CA PRO A 2 3.48 -17.08 3.06
C PRO A 2 3.49 -15.54 2.99
N PRO A 3 2.83 -14.84 3.94
CA PRO A 3 2.83 -13.38 3.97
C PRO A 3 4.26 -12.84 4.07
N PRO A 4 4.60 -11.76 3.34
CA PRO A 4 5.92 -11.15 3.47
C PRO A 4 6.10 -10.59 4.87
N GLN A 5 7.28 -10.75 5.46
CA GLN A 5 7.61 -10.15 6.77
C GLN A 5 7.96 -8.66 6.65
N ARG A 6 8.50 -8.23 5.50
CA ARG A 6 8.79 -6.83 5.19
C ARG A 6 8.45 -6.52 3.73
N ILE A 7 8.06 -5.28 3.48
CA ILE A 7 7.90 -4.71 2.13
C ILE A 7 8.77 -3.46 2.09
N GLY A 8 9.95 -3.53 1.47
CA GLY A 8 10.95 -2.48 1.58
C GLY A 8 11.27 -2.17 3.05
N ARG A 9 11.06 -0.91 3.47
CA ARG A 9 11.28 -0.50 4.87
C ARG A 9 10.16 -0.91 5.83
N TYR A 10 8.97 -1.24 5.33
CA TYR A 10 7.79 -1.45 6.15
C TYR A 10 7.77 -2.85 6.76
N LEU A 11 7.63 -2.94 8.08
CA LEU A 11 7.51 -4.22 8.80
C LEU A 11 6.05 -4.68 8.76
N VAL A 12 5.77 -5.77 8.07
CA VAL A 12 4.40 -6.26 7.85
C VAL A 12 3.87 -6.93 9.11
N GLN A 13 2.67 -6.54 9.53
CA GLN A 13 1.99 -7.15 10.67
C GLN A 13 0.92 -8.14 10.21
N ARG A 14 -0.02 -7.69 9.38
CA ARG A 14 -1.13 -8.52 8.89
C ARG A 14 -1.71 -8.01 7.58
N ARG A 15 -2.40 -8.89 6.86
CA ARG A 15 -3.19 -8.49 5.68
C ARG A 15 -4.43 -7.72 6.14
N LEU A 16 -4.70 -6.58 5.49
CA LEU A 16 -5.93 -5.80 5.66
C LEU A 16 -6.99 -6.19 4.63
N GLY A 17 -6.58 -6.50 3.40
CA GLY A 17 -7.50 -6.92 2.35
C GLY A 17 -6.77 -7.37 1.09
N SER A 18 -7.53 -7.97 0.18
CA SER A 18 -7.07 -8.38 -1.14
C SER A 18 -8.16 -8.14 -2.16
N GLY A 19 -7.80 -7.55 -3.30
CA GLY A 19 -8.67 -7.42 -4.47
C GLY A 19 -7.99 -7.99 -5.71
N ALA A 20 -8.66 -7.89 -6.86
CA ALA A 20 -8.19 -8.44 -8.14
C ALA A 20 -6.78 -7.98 -8.55
N PHE A 21 -6.37 -6.77 -8.13
CA PHE A 21 -5.15 -6.12 -8.60
C PHE A 21 -4.08 -5.92 -7.52
N ALA A 22 -4.46 -6.04 -6.24
CA ALA A 22 -3.58 -5.66 -5.16
C ALA A 22 -3.92 -6.36 -3.84
N VAL A 23 -2.92 -6.46 -2.98
CA VAL A 23 -3.07 -6.84 -1.58
C VAL A 23 -2.65 -5.67 -0.70
N VAL A 24 -3.48 -5.35 0.29
CA VAL A 24 -3.21 -4.28 1.26
C VAL A 24 -2.76 -4.90 2.57
N TRP A 25 -1.65 -4.42 3.10
CA TRP A 25 -1.04 -4.87 4.35
C TRP A 25 -1.02 -3.74 5.37
N LEU A 26 -1.26 -4.08 6.63
CA LEU A 26 -0.90 -3.24 7.77
C LEU A 26 0.58 -3.47 8.05
N ALA A 27 1.35 -2.38 8.11
CA ALA A 27 2.76 -2.44 8.41
C ALA A 27 3.18 -1.29 9.33
N GLN A 28 4.31 -1.42 10.00
CA GLN A 28 4.95 -0.34 10.76
C GLN A 28 5.96 0.40 9.87
N ASP A 29 5.89 1.73 9.80
CA ASP A 29 6.96 2.56 9.25
C ASP A 29 7.84 3.06 10.41
N GLU A 30 9.08 2.57 10.48
CA GLU A 30 10.05 2.96 11.52
C GLU A 30 10.41 4.46 11.46
N ARG A 31 10.25 5.11 10.29
CA ARG A 31 10.54 6.56 10.14
C ARG A 31 9.40 7.43 10.63
N LEU A 32 8.15 7.02 10.40
CA LEU A 32 6.98 7.74 10.87
C LEU A 32 6.60 7.33 12.30
N GLN A 33 7.21 6.27 12.82
CA GLN A 33 6.86 5.63 14.09
C GLN A 33 5.35 5.33 14.19
N ALA A 34 4.72 5.03 13.05
CA ALA A 34 3.28 4.88 12.93
C ALA A 34 2.89 3.67 12.08
N PRO A 35 1.71 3.07 12.31
CA PRO A 35 1.14 2.08 11.42
C PRO A 35 0.73 2.71 10.09
N VAL A 36 1.00 2.01 8.99
CA VAL A 36 0.71 2.43 7.62
C VAL A 36 0.06 1.29 6.83
N ALA A 37 -0.78 1.66 5.85
CA ALA A 37 -1.32 0.71 4.88
C ALA A 37 -0.40 0.66 3.64
N VAL A 38 0.10 -0.54 3.31
CA VAL A 38 0.95 -0.78 2.14
C VAL A 38 0.19 -1.60 1.10
N LYS A 39 -0.10 -1.00 -0.06
CA LYS A 39 -0.79 -1.65 -1.18
C LYS A 39 0.25 -2.19 -2.16
N VAL A 40 0.33 -3.51 -2.27
CA VAL A 40 1.24 -4.24 -3.17
C VAL A 40 0.46 -4.72 -4.38
N LEU A 41 0.91 -4.37 -5.58
CA LEU A 41 0.31 -4.84 -6.83
C LEU A 41 0.79 -6.25 -7.15
N ALA A 42 -0.06 -7.06 -7.78
CA ALA A 42 0.35 -8.38 -8.24
C ALA A 42 1.27 -8.29 -9.47
N ASP A 43 2.33 -9.11 -9.50
CA ASP A 43 3.43 -9.04 -10.49
C ASP A 43 2.96 -9.13 -11.95
N ASN A 44 1.84 -9.82 -12.18
CA ASN A 44 1.20 -9.99 -13.49
C ASN A 44 0.56 -8.71 -14.08
N TRP A 45 0.56 -7.59 -13.35
CA TRP A 45 -0.03 -6.33 -13.80
C TRP A 45 0.94 -5.15 -13.88
N ALA A 46 2.19 -5.32 -13.43
CA ALA A 46 3.22 -4.27 -13.50
C ALA A 46 3.57 -3.87 -14.94
N GLY A 47 3.26 -4.72 -15.93
CA GLY A 47 3.51 -4.48 -17.36
C GLY A 47 2.39 -3.77 -18.14
N ARG A 48 1.19 -3.57 -17.57
CA ARG A 48 0.13 -2.77 -18.21
C ARG A 48 0.16 -1.35 -17.66
N LEU A 49 0.75 -0.43 -18.43
CA LEU A 49 0.92 1.00 -18.13
C LEU A 49 -0.34 1.67 -17.55
N ASP A 50 -1.50 1.18 -17.95
CA ASP A 50 -2.85 1.66 -17.65
C ASP A 50 -3.22 1.53 -16.15
N ILE A 51 -2.64 0.58 -15.41
CA ILE A 51 -2.95 0.37 -13.98
C ILE A 51 -2.09 1.25 -13.07
N ARG A 52 -0.86 1.57 -13.50
CA ARG A 52 0.06 2.43 -12.75
C ARG A 52 -0.47 3.87 -12.64
N GLU A 53 -1.08 4.39 -13.70
CA GLU A 53 -1.67 5.74 -13.70
C GLU A 53 -2.86 5.84 -12.73
N ARG A 54 -3.73 4.84 -12.74
CA ARG A 54 -4.87 4.77 -11.82
C ARG A 54 -4.43 4.72 -10.36
N PHE A 55 -3.33 4.01 -10.08
CA PHE A 55 -2.74 3.92 -8.75
C PHE A 55 -2.14 5.25 -8.25
N LEU A 56 -1.44 5.97 -9.13
CA LEU A 56 -0.92 7.31 -8.80
C LEU A 56 -2.05 8.32 -8.56
N SER A 57 -3.17 8.18 -9.27
CA SER A 57 -4.36 9.01 -9.04
C SER A 57 -4.97 8.77 -7.66
N GLU A 58 -5.12 7.51 -7.23
CA GLU A 58 -5.61 7.16 -5.88
C GLU A 58 -4.68 7.65 -4.77
N ALA A 59 -3.36 7.48 -4.94
CA ALA A 59 -2.38 7.93 -3.95
C ALA A 59 -2.39 9.46 -3.77
N ARG A 60 -2.66 10.23 -4.83
CA ARG A 60 -2.79 11.69 -4.78
C ARG A 60 -4.06 12.15 -4.05
N LEU A 61 -5.18 11.44 -4.22
CA LEU A 61 -6.43 11.72 -3.52
C LEU A 61 -6.29 11.51 -2.00
N LEU A 62 -5.64 10.42 -1.58
CA LEU A 62 -5.42 10.14 -0.15
C LEU A 62 -4.45 11.13 0.52
N ARG A 63 -3.50 11.69 -0.23
CA ARG A 63 -2.53 12.67 0.30
C ARG A 63 -3.14 14.03 0.60
N GLN A 64 -4.32 14.35 0.05
CA GLN A 64 -5.06 15.59 0.37
C GLN A 64 -6.00 15.46 1.58
N ALA A 65 -6.29 14.23 2.03
CA ALA A 65 -7.15 14.00 3.21
C ALA A 65 -6.40 14.12 4.55
N GLY A 66 -5.14 14.56 4.54
CA GLY A 66 -4.28 14.70 5.73
C GLY A 66 -4.09 16.14 6.19
N SER A 67 -5.16 16.93 6.29
CA SER A 67 -5.15 18.25 6.94
C SER A 67 -6.48 18.50 7.65
N GLY A 68 -6.50 18.25 8.95
CA GLY A 68 -7.67 18.31 9.83
C GLY A 68 -7.71 17.02 10.66
N GLY A 69 -7.09 16.95 11.83
CA GLY A 69 -7.38 17.88 12.92
C GLY A 69 -8.76 17.52 13.47
N VAL A 70 -8.84 16.35 14.12
CA VAL A 70 -9.86 16.03 15.12
C VAL A 70 -9.16 15.78 16.43
#